data_AF-A0A1S8GRF6-F1
#
_entry.id   AF-A0A1S8GRF6-F1
#
_cell.length_a   1.000
_cell.length_b   1.000
_cell.length_c   1.000
_cell.angle_alpha   90.00
_cell.angle_beta   90.00
_cell.angle_gamma   90.00
#
_symmetry.space_group_name_H-M   'P 1'
#
loop_
_entity.id
_entity.type
_entity.pdbx_description
1 polymer ?
#
loop_
_entity_poly.entity_id
_entity_poly.type
_entity_poly.pdbx_seq_one_letter_code
_entity_poly.pdbx_strand_id
1 'polypeptide(L)'
;MYYAAISSGSSFPASVIGWDYDRQKTVNNADGTQQVTTEPPPADPRFTLIPLPDKDAAWWNNAARWQQSWQVDEKGSLTAAPPPVVPLKEQAQTAFQQARQQFTNLQMMGQTFGPQMQGYMRALNAIINGTDTTSTTLPTAPTDPTA
;
A
#
# COMPACT_ATOMS: atom_id res chain seq x y z
N MET A 1 -23.79 11.42 4.11
CA MET A 1 -22.41 11.93 3.94
C MET A 1 -21.49 10.72 3.96
N TYR A 2 -20.33 10.79 3.32
CA TYR A 2 -19.31 9.73 3.39
C TYR A 2 -18.10 10.24 4.18
N TYR A 3 -17.41 9.31 4.84
CA TYR A 3 -16.25 9.60 5.65
C TYR A 3 -15.12 8.63 5.34
N ALA A 4 -13.90 9.16 5.31
CA ALA A 4 -12.68 8.37 5.38
C ALA A 4 -12.28 8.24 6.86
N ALA A 5 -12.06 7.02 7.33
CA ALA A 5 -11.52 6.77 8.66
C ALA A 5 -9.98 6.75 8.59
N ILE A 6 -9.34 7.50 9.49
CA ILE A 6 -7.89 7.51 9.69
C ILE A 6 -7.57 7.15 11.14
N SER A 7 -6.35 6.69 11.43
CA SER A 7 -5.93 6.49 12.83
C SER A 7 -5.94 7.81 13.59
N SER A 8 -6.46 7.80 14.81
CA SER A 8 -6.50 9.00 15.67
C SER A 8 -5.08 9.57 15.88
N GLY A 9 -4.92 10.89 15.73
CA GLY A 9 -3.62 11.57 15.86
C GLY A 9 -2.68 11.47 14.65
N SER A 10 -3.15 10.94 13.52
CA SER A 10 -2.35 10.90 12.29
C SER A 10 -2.06 12.31 11.75
N SER A 11 -0.86 12.51 11.22
CA SER A 11 -0.53 13.70 10.42
C SER A 11 -1.07 13.57 9.00
N PHE A 12 -1.47 14.69 8.39
CA PHE A 12 -1.90 14.72 7.00
C PHE A 12 -0.73 14.82 6.01
N PRO A 13 -0.83 14.22 4.82
CA PRO A 13 -1.92 13.35 4.35
C PRO A 13 -1.93 12.00 5.08
N ALA A 14 -3.09 11.58 5.56
CA ALA A 14 -3.25 10.41 6.42
C ALA A 14 -3.80 9.22 5.64
N SER A 15 -3.24 8.02 5.89
CA SER A 15 -3.71 6.80 5.25
C SER A 15 -5.13 6.45 5.69
N VAL A 16 -5.99 6.18 4.71
CA VAL A 16 -7.36 5.74 4.96
C VAL A 16 -7.35 4.27 5.35
N ILE A 17 -7.90 3.96 6.52
CA ILE A 17 -7.95 2.61 7.11
C ILE A 17 -9.37 2.03 7.13
N GLY A 18 -10.36 2.83 6.76
CA GLY A 18 -11.76 2.43 6.72
C GLY A 18 -12.63 3.49 6.07
N TRP A 19 -13.88 3.11 5.84
CA TRP A 19 -14.88 3.98 5.25
C TRP A 19 -16.16 3.90 6.08
N ASP A 20 -16.83 5.03 6.22
CA ASP A 20 -18.10 5.10 6.93
C ASP A 20 -19.06 6.09 6.24
N TYR A 21 -20.33 6.05 6.60
CA TYR A 21 -21.37 6.87 6.00
C TYR A 21 -22.47 7.22 7.00
N ASP A 22 -23.16 8.34 6.77
CA ASP A 22 -24.31 8.71 7.62
C ASP A 22 -25.35 7.59 7.62
N ARG A 23 -25.80 7.21 8.81
CA ARG A 23 -26.81 6.18 8.98
C ARG A 23 -28.21 6.81 8.94
N GLN A 24 -29.14 6.10 8.32
CA GLN A 24 -30.55 6.48 8.36
C GLN A 24 -31.17 6.01 9.67
N LYS A 25 -31.90 6.91 10.31
CA LYS A 25 -32.64 6.65 11.54
C LYS A 25 -34.08 7.11 11.37
N THR A 26 -35.01 6.18 11.56
CA THR A 26 -36.44 6.47 11.57
C THR A 26 -36.86 6.87 12.98
N VAL A 27 -37.44 8.05 13.11
CA VAL A 27 -38.01 8.57 14.34
C VAL A 27 -39.54 8.53 14.20
N ASN A 28 -40.22 7.88 15.14
CA ASN A 28 -41.68 7.90 15.21
C ASN A 28 -42.12 9.12 16.00
N ASN A 29 -42.89 10.00 15.37
CA ASN A 29 -43.44 11.18 15.99
C ASN A 29 -44.70 10.85 16.81
N ALA A 30 -45.03 11.72 17.76
CA ALA A 30 -46.23 11.55 18.62
C ALA A 30 -47.55 11.61 17.84
N ASP A 31 -47.54 12.19 16.63
CA ASP A 31 -48.69 12.26 15.71
C ASP A 31 -48.84 10.99 14.83
N GLY A 32 -48.00 9.97 15.03
CA GLY A 32 -47.99 8.74 14.24
C GLY A 32 -47.27 8.83 12.90
N THR A 33 -46.67 9.99 12.57
CA THR A 33 -45.83 10.13 11.38
C THR A 33 -44.43 9.55 11.62
N GLN A 34 -43.77 9.15 10.54
CA GLN A 34 -42.37 8.71 10.56
C GLN A 34 -41.50 9.78 9.90
N GLN A 35 -40.43 10.17 10.59
CA GLN A 35 -39.40 11.05 10.03
C GLN A 35 -38.10 10.25 9.88
N VAL A 36 -37.56 10.19 8.66
CA VAL A 36 -36.23 9.63 8.42
C VAL A 36 -35.20 10.76 8.54
N THR A 37 -34.30 10.60 9.50
CA THR A 37 -33.16 11.49 9.73
C THR A 37 -31.86 10.79 9.34
N THR A 38 -30.83 11.55 9.00
CA THR A 38 -29.47 11.05 8.80
C THR A 38 -28.60 11.52 9.96
N GLU A 39 -27.90 10.59 10.60
CA GLU A 39 -26.94 10.90 11.66
C GLU A 39 -25.52 10.49 11.25
N PRO A 40 -24.48 11.27 11.61
CA PRO A 40 -23.11 10.89 11.37
C PRO A 40 -22.78 9.58 12.11
N PRO A 41 -21.75 8.85 11.65
CA PRO A 41 -21.29 7.68 12.37
C PRO A 41 -20.87 8.02 13.81
N PRO A 42 -20.99 7.05 14.73
CA PRO A 42 -20.65 7.29 16.12
C PRO A 42 -19.14 7.52 16.24
N ALA A 43 -18.74 8.46 17.08
CA ALA A 43 -17.32 8.71 17.32
C ALA A 43 -16.66 7.47 17.94
N ASP A 44 -15.49 7.10 17.42
CA ASP A 44 -14.62 6.05 17.98
C ASP A 44 -13.27 6.67 18.34
N PRO A 45 -12.78 6.56 19.59
CA PRO A 45 -11.52 7.18 19.99
C PRO A 45 -10.30 6.65 19.22
N ARG A 46 -10.40 5.48 18.58
CA ARG A 46 -9.32 4.87 17.81
C ARG A 46 -9.13 5.53 16.45
N PHE A 47 -10.17 6.18 15.92
CA PHE A 47 -10.21 6.67 14.55
C PHE A 47 -10.77 8.08 14.46
N THR A 48 -10.31 8.84 13.48
CA THR A 48 -10.89 10.15 13.13
C THR A 48 -11.60 10.01 11.80
N LEU A 49 -12.84 10.51 11.73
CA LEU A 49 -13.65 10.51 10.52
C LEU A 49 -13.47 11.84 9.80
N ILE A 50 -12.91 11.78 8.60
CA ILE A 50 -12.75 12.95 7.74
C ILE A 50 -13.91 12.99 6.75
N PRO A 51 -14.77 14.03 6.79
CA PRO A 51 -15.90 14.15 5.87
C PRO A 51 -15.40 14.33 4.43
N LEU A 52 -15.99 13.59 3.50
CA LEU A 52 -15.67 13.67 2.08
C LEU A 52 -16.67 14.61 1.40
N PRO A 53 -16.26 15.81 0.94
CA PRO A 53 -17.17 16.83 0.42
C PRO A 53 -17.87 16.41 -0.88
N ASP A 54 -17.22 15.60 -1.71
CA ASP A 54 -17.77 15.11 -2.98
C ASP A 54 -18.37 13.70 -2.80
N LYS A 55 -19.70 13.63 -2.69
CA LYS A 55 -20.46 12.39 -2.47
C LYS A 55 -20.34 11.35 -3.60
N ASP A 56 -20.02 11.76 -4.83
CA ASP A 56 -20.38 10.95 -6.00
C ASP A 56 -19.20 10.38 -6.80
N ALA A 57 -18.06 11.07 -6.89
CA ALA A 57 -16.95 10.61 -7.73
C ALA A 57 -15.96 9.71 -6.98
N ALA A 58 -15.55 10.10 -5.77
CA ALA A 58 -14.50 9.36 -5.06
C ALA A 58 -15.02 8.04 -4.47
N TRP A 59 -16.23 8.02 -3.88
CA TRP A 59 -16.82 6.80 -3.33
C TRP A 59 -17.07 5.72 -4.39
N TRP A 60 -17.67 6.09 -5.52
CA TRP A 60 -17.92 5.15 -6.62
C TRP A 60 -16.62 4.71 -7.33
N ASN A 61 -15.64 5.61 -7.48
CA ASN A 61 -14.33 5.22 -7.98
C ASN A 61 -13.55 4.32 -7.00
N ASN A 62 -13.77 4.46 -5.69
CA ASN A 62 -13.18 3.60 -4.65
C ASN A 62 -13.78 2.20 -4.67
N ALA A 63 -15.09 2.08 -4.90
CA ALA A 63 -15.76 0.78 -5.06
C ALA A 63 -15.26 0.00 -6.30
N ALA A 64 -14.64 0.67 -7.28
CA ALA A 64 -14.00 0.01 -8.41
C ALA A 64 -12.51 -0.33 -8.15
N ARG A 65 -11.90 0.19 -7.07
CA ARG A 65 -10.44 0.19 -6.84
C ARG A 65 -10.06 -0.29 -5.43
N TRP A 66 -10.77 -1.29 -4.89
CA TRP A 66 -10.48 -1.89 -3.57
C TRP A 66 -9.04 -2.38 -3.33
N GLN A 67 -8.18 -2.39 -4.36
CA GLN A 67 -6.75 -2.72 -4.26
C GLN A 67 -5.84 -1.49 -4.03
N GLN A 68 -6.36 -0.27 -4.19
CA GLN A 68 -5.58 0.96 -4.08
C GLN A 68 -5.64 1.49 -2.64
N SER A 69 -4.47 1.73 -2.04
CA SER A 69 -4.37 2.46 -0.78
C SER A 69 -4.62 3.95 -1.04
N TRP A 70 -5.44 4.57 -0.20
CA TRP A 70 -5.78 5.99 -0.28
C TRP A 70 -5.19 6.76 0.88
N GLN A 71 -4.90 8.03 0.63
CA GLN A 71 -4.65 9.02 1.65
C GLN A 71 -5.70 10.13 1.54
N VAL A 72 -6.05 10.71 2.68
CA VAL A 72 -6.95 11.85 2.76
C VAL A 72 -6.21 13.04 3.36
N ASP A 73 -6.46 14.24 2.87
CA ASP A 73 -5.98 15.48 3.48
C ASP A 73 -6.94 16.00 4.56
N GLU A 74 -6.57 17.08 5.25
CA GLU A 74 -7.40 17.68 6.30
C GLU A 74 -8.75 18.21 5.79
N LYS A 75 -8.87 18.46 4.48
CA LYS A 75 -10.07 19.00 3.83
C LYS A 75 -10.96 17.90 3.23
N GLY A 76 -10.60 16.62 3.38
CA GLY A 76 -11.34 15.50 2.81
C GLY A 76 -11.05 15.20 1.34
N SER A 77 -9.95 15.75 0.79
CA SER A 77 -9.50 15.40 -0.56
C SER A 77 -8.78 14.06 -0.54
N LEU A 78 -9.16 13.16 -1.45
CA LEU A 78 -8.59 11.83 -1.57
C LEU A 78 -7.55 11.77 -2.69
N THR A 79 -6.37 11.26 -2.37
CA THR A 79 -5.31 10.99 -3.34
C THR A 79 -4.81 9.56 -3.19
N ALA A 80 -4.29 8.99 -4.28
CA ALA A 80 -3.59 7.72 -4.23
C ALA A 80 -2.45 7.80 -3.20
N ALA A 81 -2.38 6.83 -2.28
CA ALA A 81 -1.22 6.70 -1.42
C ALA A 81 0.02 6.41 -2.28
N PRO A 82 1.20 6.96 -1.93
CA PRO A 82 2.43 6.55 -2.58
C PRO A 82 2.64 5.04 -2.37
N PRO A 83 3.25 4.35 -3.35
CA PRO A 83 3.58 2.94 -3.19
C PRO A 83 4.47 2.76 -1.94
N PRO A 84 4.31 1.66 -1.19
CA PRO A 84 5.13 1.40 -0.03
C PRO A 84 6.61 1.35 -0.44
N VAL A 85 7.45 2.02 0.34
CA VAL A 85 8.91 1.94 0.15
C VAL A 85 9.35 0.55 0.60
N VAL A 86 9.66 -0.32 -0.36
CA VAL A 86 10.21 -1.65 -0.07
C VAL A 86 11.64 -1.48 0.45
N PRO A 87 12.00 -1.96 1.65
CA PRO A 87 13.36 -1.89 2.16
C PRO A 87 14.37 -2.51 1.18
N LEU A 88 15.57 -1.91 1.05
CA LEU A 88 16.62 -2.40 0.13
C LEU A 88 16.94 -3.89 0.35
N LYS A 89 16.90 -4.34 1.60
CA LYS A 89 17.05 -5.75 1.97
C LYS A 89 15.98 -6.65 1.35
N GLU A 90 14.71 -6.26 1.38
CA GLU A 90 13.63 -7.01 0.77
C GLU A 90 13.75 -7.02 -0.76
N GLN A 91 14.09 -5.87 -1.36
CA GLN A 91 14.39 -5.80 -2.80
C GLN A 91 15.50 -6.77 -3.20
N ALA A 92 16.58 -6.81 -2.41
CA ALA A 92 17.70 -7.73 -2.63
C ALA A 92 17.30 -9.19 -2.48
N GLN A 93 16.44 -9.53 -1.52
CA GLN A 93 15.89 -10.89 -1.38
C GLN A 93 15.11 -11.30 -2.62
N THR A 94 14.20 -10.44 -3.10
CA THR A 94 13.43 -10.73 -4.33
C THR A 94 14.34 -10.94 -5.53
N ALA A 95 15.32 -10.05 -5.74
CA ALA A 95 16.28 -10.15 -6.83
C ALA A 95 17.16 -11.40 -6.73
N PHE A 96 17.55 -11.80 -5.51
CA PHE A 96 18.33 -13.00 -5.27
C PHE A 96 17.54 -14.28 -5.62
N GLN A 97 16.24 -14.33 -5.28
CA GLN A 97 15.40 -15.47 -5.68
C GLN A 97 15.22 -15.56 -7.19
N GLN A 98 15.04 -14.44 -7.89
CA GLN A 98 14.97 -14.40 -9.35
C GLN A 98 16.28 -14.91 -9.98
N ALA A 99 17.43 -14.45 -9.48
CA ALA A 99 18.74 -14.96 -9.91
C ALA A 99 18.89 -16.46 -9.66
N ARG A 100 18.43 -16.98 -8.52
CA ARG A 100 18.44 -18.43 -8.26
C ARG A 100 17.58 -19.21 -9.25
N GLN A 101 16.43 -18.68 -9.64
CA GLN A 101 15.58 -19.33 -10.64
C GLN A 101 16.26 -19.40 -12.01
N GLN A 102 16.94 -18.33 -12.43
CA GLN A 102 17.75 -18.32 -13.65
C GLN A 102 18.88 -19.34 -13.58
N PHE A 103 19.53 -19.48 -12.42
CA PHE A 103 20.59 -20.47 -12.21
C PHE A 103 20.07 -21.91 -12.42
N THR A 104 18.91 -22.24 -11.85
CA THR A 104 18.28 -23.55 -12.05
C THR A 104 18.04 -23.83 -13.53
N ASN A 105 17.59 -22.82 -14.30
CA ASN A 105 17.37 -22.97 -15.74
C ASN A 105 18.68 -23.21 -16.50
N LEU A 106 19.75 -22.49 -16.18
CA LEU A 106 21.06 -22.71 -16.80
C LEU A 106 21.64 -24.08 -16.47
N GLN A 107 21.46 -24.55 -15.23
CA GLN A 107 21.91 -25.89 -14.83
C GLN A 107 21.21 -26.98 -15.65
N MET A 108 19.92 -26.84 -15.95
CA MET A 108 19.21 -27.77 -16.85
C MET A 108 19.83 -27.81 -18.27
N MET A 109 20.49 -26.73 -18.68
CA MET A 109 21.18 -26.62 -19.97
C MET A 109 22.68 -26.98 -19.89
N GLY A 110 23.16 -27.45 -18.73
CA GLY A 110 24.59 -27.73 -18.51
C GLY A 110 25.48 -26.48 -18.44
N GLN A 111 24.87 -25.29 -18.28
CA GLN A 111 25.56 -24.02 -18.18
C GLN A 111 25.68 -23.57 -16.72
N THR A 112 26.61 -22.65 -16.46
CA THR A 112 26.82 -22.07 -15.12
C THR A 112 26.87 -20.56 -15.21
N PHE A 113 26.69 -19.88 -14.08
CA PHE A 113 26.83 -18.44 -14.02
C PHE A 113 28.28 -18.00 -14.24
N GLY A 114 28.43 -17.03 -15.13
CA GLY A 114 29.68 -16.34 -15.34
C GLY A 114 30.11 -15.48 -14.15
N PRO A 115 31.36 -15.01 -14.12
CA PRO A 115 31.94 -14.29 -12.99
C PRO A 115 31.16 -13.02 -12.63
N GLN A 116 30.55 -12.34 -13.61
CA GLN A 116 29.75 -11.14 -13.36
C GLN A 116 28.49 -11.45 -12.56
N MET A 117 27.77 -12.51 -12.94
CA MET A 117 26.56 -12.93 -12.24
C MET A 117 26.85 -13.49 -10.85
N GLN A 118 27.99 -14.16 -10.67
CA GLN A 118 28.47 -14.56 -9.34
C GLN A 118 28.84 -13.34 -8.46
N GLY A 119 29.39 -12.28 -9.05
CA GLY A 119 29.63 -11.01 -8.36
C GLY A 119 28.32 -10.36 -7.92
N TYR A 120 27.34 -10.30 -8.81
CA TYR A 120 26.00 -9.79 -8.52
C TYR A 120 25.31 -10.54 -7.37
N MET A 121 25.30 -11.88 -7.39
CA MET A 121 24.73 -12.68 -6.31
C MET A 121 25.42 -12.45 -4.96
N ARG A 122 26.74 -12.22 -4.96
CA ARG A 122 27.49 -11.88 -3.73
C ARG A 122 27.10 -10.52 -3.19
N ALA A 123 26.96 -9.51 -4.06
CA ALA A 123 26.51 -8.18 -3.67
C ALA A 123 25.09 -8.22 -3.08
N LEU A 124 24.17 -8.93 -3.73
CA LEU A 124 22.82 -9.14 -3.17
C LEU A 124 22.88 -9.82 -1.79
N ASN A 125 23.68 -10.86 -1.62
CA ASN A 125 23.81 -11.55 -0.34
C ASN A 125 24.40 -10.63 0.76
N ALA A 126 25.34 -9.75 0.41
CA ALA A 126 25.91 -8.76 1.33
C ALA A 126 24.87 -7.73 1.81
N ILE A 127 23.95 -7.32 0.93
CA ILE A 127 22.82 -6.46 1.31
C ILE A 127 21.83 -7.25 2.20
N ILE A 128 21.52 -8.50 1.84
CA ILE A 128 20.55 -9.33 2.57
C ILE A 128 21.02 -9.61 4.01
N ASN A 129 22.29 -9.97 4.18
CA ASN A 129 22.86 -10.30 5.49
C ASN A 129 23.25 -9.04 6.30
N GLY A 130 23.15 -7.84 5.72
CA GLY A 130 23.46 -6.57 6.38
C GLY A 130 24.96 -6.26 6.50
N THR A 131 25.82 -6.97 5.76
CA THR A 131 27.27 -6.66 5.71
C THR A 131 27.57 -5.48 4.78
N ASP A 132 26.72 -5.23 3.79
CA ASP A 132 26.71 -3.99 3.03
C ASP A 132 25.77 -2.97 3.67
N THR A 133 26.36 -1.98 4.33
CA THR A 133 25.67 -0.87 5.00
C THR A 133 25.78 0.44 4.22
N THR A 134 26.48 0.43 3.09
CA THR A 134 26.79 1.62 2.30
C THR A 134 25.91 1.74 1.06
N SER A 135 25.42 0.61 0.53
CA SER A 135 24.52 0.61 -0.61
C SER A 135 23.19 1.26 -0.27
N THR A 136 22.80 2.23 -1.10
CA THR A 136 21.49 2.90 -1.05
C THR A 136 20.54 2.43 -2.15
N THR A 137 21.05 1.63 -3.10
CA THR A 137 20.30 1.12 -4.26
C THR A 137 20.69 -0.32 -4.54
N LEU A 138 19.80 -1.04 -5.23
CA LEU A 138 20.07 -2.41 -5.65
C LEU A 138 21.18 -2.42 -6.73
N PRO A 139 22.14 -3.37 -6.70
CA PRO A 139 23.09 -3.55 -7.79
C PRO A 139 22.35 -3.87 -9.10
N THR A 140 22.91 -3.47 -10.23
CA THR A 140 22.35 -3.77 -11.55
C THR A 140 22.64 -5.22 -11.94
N ALA A 141 21.62 -5.95 -12.37
CA ALA A 141 21.78 -7.32 -12.87
C ALA A 141 22.55 -7.33 -14.21
N PRO A 142 23.49 -8.28 -14.40
CA PRO A 142 24.12 -8.50 -15.70
C PRO A 142 23.09 -8.86 -16.79
N THR A 143 23.32 -8.39 -18.01
CA THR A 143 22.46 -8.72 -19.17
C THR A 143 22.66 -10.14 -19.68
N ASP A 144 23.87 -10.68 -19.52
CA ASP A 144 24.20 -12.07 -19.86
C ASP A 144 24.59 -12.81 -18.56
N PRO A 145 23.83 -13.85 -18.17
CA PRO A 145 24.11 -14.59 -16.94
C PRO A 145 25.32 -15.53 -17.06
N THR A 146 25.82 -15.79 -18.27
CA THR A 146 26.94 -16.71 -18.56
C THR A 146 28.25 -16.02 -18.90
N ALA A 147 28.22 -14.70 -19.13
CA ALA A 147 29.38 -13.88 -19.46
C ALA A 147 30.38 -13.66 -18.30
#